data_AF-A0A7J4I5W5-F1
#
_entry.id   AF-A0A7J4I5W5-F1
#
_cell.length_a   1.000
_cell.length_b   1.000
_cell.length_c   1.000
_cell.angle_alpha   90.00
_cell.angle_beta   90.00
_cell.angle_gamma   90.00
#
_symmetry.space_group_name_H-M   'P 1'
#
loop_
_entity.id
_entity.type
_entity.pdbx_description
1 polymer ?
#
loop_
_entity_poly.entity_id
_entity_poly.type
_entity_poly.pdbx_seq_one_letter_code
_entity_poly.pdbx_strand_id
1 'polypeptide(L)'
;MIPKGFDKLVGMTMKEQPSKPKNVDEIWDRFLRIVFMGGKRSEPETIFIINMLKPLLARDYLKKTDGEDWREAVGKILGERMARIKDEDTVEMLTDFQKELFRVSASIKGGARFFEKNNIRPEFLEKALQTKETTKEFIDDLVSDEDVSNIKYTKVIIWLHSLGYAEDFCPPSYQTKNFVNEIYGYYQFYEDDKHFMEKAQEFAEEVKKKIKKATVRDVAAAIFLYVNFKNMLPPRSPEKKKFSADLIVKFLTAKKLTLKAVSEKLGDFEAREKLAEIFYEFVHKVS
;
A
#
# COMPACT_ATOMS: atom_id res chain seq x y z
N MET A 1 -24.47 -2.83 -5.47
CA MET A 1 -24.49 -4.01 -6.37
C MET A 1 -23.05 -4.48 -6.57
N ILE A 2 -22.72 -5.74 -6.27
CA ILE A 2 -21.35 -6.26 -6.45
C ILE A 2 -21.01 -6.34 -7.95
N PRO A 3 -19.87 -5.80 -8.43
CA PRO A 3 -19.48 -5.88 -9.83
C PRO A 3 -19.39 -7.32 -10.33
N LYS A 4 -19.75 -7.56 -11.59
CA LYS A 4 -19.72 -8.91 -12.18
C LYS A 4 -18.30 -9.49 -12.13
N GLY A 5 -18.19 -10.70 -11.56
CA GLY A 5 -16.92 -11.43 -11.41
C GLY A 5 -16.04 -10.97 -10.24
N PHE A 6 -16.51 -10.04 -9.42
CA PHE A 6 -15.70 -9.48 -8.32
C PHE A 6 -15.44 -10.51 -7.22
N ASP A 7 -16.41 -11.39 -6.96
CA ASP A 7 -16.27 -12.54 -6.08
C ASP A 7 -15.11 -13.47 -6.54
N LYS A 8 -15.02 -13.76 -7.83
CA LYS A 8 -13.90 -14.55 -8.37
C LYS A 8 -12.55 -13.86 -8.19
N LEU A 9 -12.51 -12.53 -8.38
CA LEU A 9 -11.30 -11.74 -8.16
C LEU A 9 -10.87 -11.79 -6.68
N VAL A 10 -11.81 -11.69 -5.74
CA VAL A 10 -11.56 -11.88 -4.29
C VAL A 10 -11.04 -13.29 -4.01
N GLY A 11 -11.61 -14.32 -4.64
CA GLY A 11 -11.10 -15.69 -4.54
C GLY A 11 -9.63 -15.86 -4.97
N MET A 12 -9.13 -15.01 -5.88
CA MET A 12 -7.71 -15.01 -6.27
C MET A 12 -6.82 -14.38 -5.19
N THR A 13 -7.27 -13.31 -4.52
CA THR A 13 -6.48 -12.58 -3.50
C THR A 13 -6.29 -13.37 -2.22
N MET A 14 -7.27 -14.22 -1.86
CA MET A 14 -7.21 -15.11 -0.69
C MET A 14 -6.02 -16.08 -0.68
N LYS A 15 -5.39 -16.34 -1.83
CA LYS A 15 -4.28 -17.30 -1.94
C LYS A 15 -2.94 -16.73 -1.47
N GLU A 16 -2.80 -15.41 -1.42
CA GLU A 16 -1.56 -14.73 -1.05
C GLU A 16 -1.72 -14.09 0.33
N GLN A 17 -1.48 -14.86 1.38
CA GLN A 17 -1.56 -14.46 2.78
C GLN A 17 -0.16 -14.05 3.30
N PRO A 18 0.02 -12.85 3.86
CA PRO A 18 1.31 -12.42 4.41
C PRO A 18 1.70 -13.24 5.63
N SER A 19 3.00 -13.52 5.78
CA SER A 19 3.52 -14.21 6.95
C SER A 19 3.64 -13.27 8.14
N LYS A 20 3.27 -13.75 9.33
CA LYS A 20 3.52 -13.01 10.58
C LYS A 20 5.01 -12.77 10.78
N PRO A 21 5.41 -11.59 11.31
CA PRO A 21 6.81 -11.26 11.56
C PRO A 21 7.39 -12.14 12.67
N LYS A 22 8.66 -12.52 12.55
CA LYS A 22 9.34 -13.35 13.56
C LYS A 22 10.10 -12.56 14.62
N ASN A 23 10.44 -11.31 14.32
CA ASN A 23 11.23 -10.46 15.19
C ASN A 23 10.89 -8.98 14.95
N VAL A 24 11.47 -8.15 15.80
CA VAL A 24 11.27 -6.70 15.79
C VAL A 24 11.78 -6.04 14.51
N ASP A 25 12.89 -6.54 13.95
CA ASP A 25 13.50 -5.96 12.75
C ASP A 25 12.60 -6.19 11.53
N GLU A 26 11.96 -7.36 11.40
CA GLU A 26 10.97 -7.59 10.34
C GLU A 26 9.76 -6.66 10.44
N ILE A 27 9.30 -6.35 11.65
CA ILE A 27 8.21 -5.39 11.88
C ILE A 27 8.65 -3.99 11.44
N TRP A 28 9.85 -3.60 11.84
CA TRP A 28 10.46 -2.31 11.53
C TRP A 28 10.71 -2.14 10.04
N ASP A 29 11.29 -3.13 9.37
CA ASP A 29 11.55 -3.10 7.93
C ASP A 29 10.26 -2.92 7.11
N ARG A 30 9.18 -3.59 7.51
CA ARG A 30 7.86 -3.40 6.86
C ARG A 30 7.25 -2.03 7.19
N PHE A 31 7.50 -1.49 8.37
CA PHE A 31 7.10 -0.12 8.72
C PHE A 31 7.86 0.92 7.88
N LEU A 32 9.17 0.75 7.70
CA LEU A 32 9.98 1.63 6.85
C LEU A 32 9.41 1.71 5.43
N ARG A 33 8.93 0.60 4.85
CA ARG A 33 8.29 0.62 3.52
C ARG A 33 7.16 1.65 3.45
N ILE A 34 6.23 1.67 4.41
CA ILE A 34 5.11 2.63 4.37
C ILE A 34 5.55 4.07 4.65
N VAL A 35 6.67 4.27 5.37
CA VAL A 35 7.23 5.61 5.62
C VAL A 35 7.80 6.18 4.31
N PHE A 36 8.54 5.36 3.57
CA PHE A 36 9.17 5.74 2.31
C PHE A 36 8.21 5.74 1.11
N MET A 37 7.05 5.07 1.21
CA MET A 37 5.96 5.23 0.25
C MET A 37 5.43 6.67 0.29
N GLY A 38 5.58 7.43 -0.80
CA GLY A 38 5.11 8.81 -0.87
C GLY A 38 5.36 9.47 -2.22
N GLY A 39 4.54 10.47 -2.55
CA GLY A 39 4.63 11.17 -3.83
C GLY A 39 4.28 10.27 -5.01
N LYS A 40 5.07 10.38 -6.10
CA LYS A 40 4.97 9.51 -7.27
C LYS A 40 5.80 8.23 -7.15
N ARG A 41 6.42 7.99 -5.99
CA ARG A 41 7.42 6.92 -5.88
C ARG A 41 6.82 5.53 -6.01
N SER A 42 7.50 4.74 -6.81
CA SER A 42 7.17 3.36 -7.10
C SER A 42 7.67 2.42 -5.99
N GLU A 43 7.19 1.17 -5.97
CA GLU A 43 7.65 0.20 -4.94
C GLU A 43 9.15 -0.15 -5.11
N PRO A 44 9.67 -0.40 -6.34
CA PRO A 44 11.10 -0.55 -6.60
C PRO A 44 11.93 0.65 -6.16
N GLU A 45 11.47 1.88 -6.41
CA GLU A 45 12.16 3.10 -5.95
C GLU A 45 12.21 3.16 -4.42
N THR A 46 11.08 2.84 -3.76
CA THR A 46 11.01 2.75 -2.30
C THR A 46 12.02 1.75 -1.75
N ILE A 47 12.08 0.55 -2.35
CA ILE A 47 13.03 -0.51 -1.98
C ILE A 47 14.48 -0.06 -2.23
N PHE A 48 14.74 0.59 -3.36
CA PHE A 48 16.05 1.11 -3.71
C PHE A 48 16.55 2.12 -2.67
N ILE A 49 15.72 3.09 -2.29
CA ILE A 49 16.07 4.09 -1.26
C ILE A 49 16.33 3.40 0.08
N ILE A 50 15.44 2.48 0.52
CA ILE A 50 15.61 1.76 1.78
C ILE A 50 16.93 0.98 1.80
N ASN A 51 17.24 0.26 0.72
CA ASN A 51 18.48 -0.52 0.62
C ASN A 51 19.72 0.36 0.65
N MET A 52 19.68 1.50 -0.05
CA MET A 52 20.77 2.48 -0.07
C MET A 52 21.02 3.07 1.33
N LEU A 53 19.95 3.33 2.10
CA LEU A 53 20.04 3.96 3.41
C LEU A 53 20.11 2.96 4.58
N LYS A 54 20.13 1.66 4.32
CA LYS A 54 19.96 0.60 5.32
C LYS A 54 20.75 0.81 6.64
N PRO A 55 22.04 1.21 6.63
CA PRO A 55 22.78 1.47 7.87
C PRO A 55 22.18 2.61 8.72
N LEU A 56 21.67 3.65 8.05
CA LEU A 56 21.05 4.82 8.68
C LEU A 56 19.60 4.58 9.11
N LEU A 57 19.01 3.45 8.72
CA LEU A 57 17.63 3.06 9.06
C LEU A 57 17.55 2.07 10.22
N ALA A 58 18.70 1.60 10.71
CA ALA A 58 18.75 0.76 11.90
C ALA A 58 18.16 1.50 13.10
N ARG A 59 17.28 0.84 13.86
CA ARG A 59 16.61 1.44 15.02
C ARG A 59 17.61 2.03 16.02
N ASP A 60 18.70 1.31 16.30
CA ASP A 60 19.72 1.75 17.24
C ASP A 60 20.48 3.00 16.77
N TYR A 61 20.68 3.16 15.46
CA TYR A 61 21.26 4.37 14.88
C TYR A 61 20.30 5.56 15.05
N LEU A 62 19.02 5.37 14.71
CA LEU A 62 17.98 6.39 14.78
C LEU A 62 17.71 6.89 16.21
N LYS A 63 17.93 6.04 17.21
CA LYS A 63 17.85 6.41 18.63
C LYS A 63 18.96 7.36 19.08
N LYS A 64 20.17 7.17 18.54
CA LYS A 64 21.38 7.91 18.96
C LYS A 64 21.62 9.18 18.16
N THR A 65 21.08 9.24 16.96
CA THR A 65 21.29 10.34 16.00
C THR A 65 20.14 11.32 16.13
N ASP A 66 20.38 12.63 16.10
CA ASP A 66 19.29 13.61 16.06
C ASP A 66 18.65 13.69 14.65
N GLY A 67 17.58 14.48 14.50
CA GLY A 67 16.86 14.58 13.22
C GLY A 67 17.68 15.26 12.13
N GLU A 68 18.51 16.21 12.53
CA GLU A 68 19.35 17.02 11.66
C GLU A 68 20.56 16.21 11.19
N ASP A 69 21.27 15.58 12.11
CA ASP A 69 22.37 14.66 11.86
C ASP A 69 21.97 13.53 10.89
N TRP A 70 20.77 12.96 11.07
CA TRP A 70 20.28 11.93 10.17
C TRP A 70 20.05 12.49 8.76
N ARG A 71 19.44 13.68 8.65
CA ARG A 71 19.20 14.33 7.34
C ARG A 71 20.50 14.71 6.66
N GLU A 72 21.49 15.18 7.40
CA GLU A 72 22.82 15.47 6.87
C GLU A 72 23.52 14.21 6.36
N ALA A 73 23.51 13.12 7.15
CA ALA A 73 24.10 11.85 6.75
C ALA A 73 23.42 11.29 5.49
N VAL A 74 22.09 11.32 5.44
CA VAL A 74 21.34 10.92 4.23
C VAL A 74 21.64 11.84 3.06
N GLY A 75 21.70 13.16 3.27
CA GLY A 75 22.03 14.14 2.23
C GLY A 75 23.39 13.89 1.60
N LYS A 76 24.40 13.51 2.40
CA LYS A 76 25.73 13.09 1.91
C LYS A 76 25.63 11.84 1.04
N ILE A 77 24.95 10.78 1.50
CA ILE A 77 24.77 9.55 0.72
C ILE A 77 24.03 9.84 -0.60
N LEU A 78 22.98 10.67 -0.57
CA LEU A 78 22.23 11.07 -1.76
C LEU A 78 23.13 11.82 -2.75
N GLY A 79 23.88 12.82 -2.28
CA GLY A 79 24.81 13.58 -3.11
C GLY A 79 25.87 12.71 -3.78
N GLU A 80 26.51 11.82 -3.00
CA GLU A 80 27.49 10.86 -3.53
C GLU A 80 26.86 9.90 -4.55
N ARG A 81 25.63 9.45 -4.30
CA ARG A 81 24.94 8.53 -5.19
C ARG A 81 24.55 9.20 -6.50
N MET A 82 23.94 10.39 -6.44
CA MET A 82 23.54 11.16 -7.62
C MET A 82 24.75 11.54 -8.49
N ALA A 83 25.91 11.86 -7.89
CA ALA A 83 27.13 12.16 -8.65
C ALA A 83 27.70 10.96 -9.43
N ARG A 84 27.32 9.73 -9.10
CA ARG A 84 27.85 8.49 -9.72
C ARG A 84 26.86 7.81 -10.65
N ILE A 85 25.57 8.11 -10.53
CA ILE A 85 24.51 7.52 -11.35
C ILE A 85 24.44 8.26 -12.69
N LYS A 86 24.36 7.51 -13.78
CA LYS A 86 24.19 8.04 -15.14
C LYS A 86 22.73 8.10 -15.58
N ASP A 87 21.86 7.37 -14.89
CA ASP A 87 20.45 7.28 -15.16
C ASP A 87 19.72 8.53 -14.63
N GLU A 88 19.21 9.36 -15.54
CA GLU A 88 18.59 10.65 -15.21
C GLU A 88 17.32 10.46 -14.36
N ASP A 89 16.52 9.44 -14.64
CA ASP A 89 15.30 9.12 -13.89
C ASP A 89 15.60 8.79 -12.43
N THR A 90 16.65 8.01 -12.17
CA THR A 90 17.09 7.73 -10.80
C THR A 90 17.62 8.99 -10.12
N VAL A 91 18.30 9.89 -10.82
CA VAL A 91 18.75 11.17 -10.25
C VAL A 91 17.57 12.08 -9.90
N GLU A 92 16.55 12.15 -10.77
CA GLU A 92 15.32 12.91 -10.51
C GLU A 92 14.60 12.36 -9.28
N MET A 93 14.41 11.03 -9.20
CA MET A 93 13.78 10.38 -8.06
C MET A 93 14.52 10.64 -6.74
N LEU A 94 15.86 10.60 -6.74
CA LEU A 94 16.66 10.90 -5.56
C LEU A 94 16.60 12.39 -5.17
N THR A 95 16.54 13.28 -6.17
CA THR A 95 16.37 14.73 -5.95
C THR A 95 15.01 15.03 -5.33
N ASP A 96 13.95 14.38 -5.80
CA ASP A 96 12.62 14.52 -5.22
C ASP A 96 12.55 13.96 -3.80
N PHE A 97 13.17 12.80 -3.56
CA PHE A 97 13.30 12.28 -2.21
C PHE A 97 14.09 13.23 -1.29
N GLN A 98 15.13 13.90 -1.80
CA GLN A 98 15.91 14.87 -1.03
C GLN A 98 15.03 16.03 -0.52
N LYS A 99 14.08 16.52 -1.34
CA LYS A 99 13.12 17.55 -0.94
C LYS A 99 12.18 17.10 0.18
N GLU A 100 11.95 15.80 0.33
CA GLU A 100 11.07 15.21 1.34
C GLU A 100 11.78 14.82 2.64
N LEU A 101 13.11 14.97 2.73
CA LEU A 101 13.91 14.48 3.87
C LEU A 101 13.43 14.98 5.22
N PHE A 102 12.97 16.23 5.31
CA PHE A 102 12.47 16.77 6.57
C PHE A 102 11.28 15.95 7.09
N ARG A 103 10.30 15.71 6.22
CA ARG A 103 9.09 14.95 6.54
C ARG A 103 9.41 13.50 6.84
N VAL A 104 10.26 12.87 6.01
CA VAL A 104 10.66 11.47 6.19
C VAL A 104 11.45 11.27 7.48
N SER A 105 12.39 12.18 7.80
CA SER A 105 13.14 12.19 9.05
C SER A 105 12.20 12.23 10.26
N ALA A 106 11.19 13.12 10.25
CA ALA A 106 10.20 13.20 11.30
C ALA A 106 9.41 11.88 11.44
N SER A 107 8.89 11.31 10.33
CA SER A 107 8.16 10.03 10.34
C SER A 107 8.99 8.86 10.88
N ILE A 108 10.24 8.70 10.44
CA ILE A 108 11.10 7.59 10.85
C ILE A 108 11.45 7.72 12.34
N LYS A 109 11.78 8.92 12.81
CA LYS A 109 12.11 9.15 14.22
C LYS A 109 10.91 8.99 15.14
N GLY A 110 9.78 9.53 14.75
CA GLY A 110 8.53 9.30 15.46
C GLY A 110 8.19 7.83 15.52
N GLY A 111 8.31 7.11 14.40
CA GLY A 111 8.12 5.67 14.36
C GLY A 111 9.06 4.93 15.33
N ALA A 112 10.35 5.29 15.35
CA ALA A 112 11.31 4.67 16.26
C ALA A 112 10.97 4.91 17.74
N ARG A 113 10.55 6.13 18.10
CA ARG A 113 10.05 6.48 19.44
C ARG A 113 8.77 5.74 19.79
N PHE A 114 7.81 5.70 18.88
CA PHE A 114 6.56 4.96 19.05
C PHE A 114 6.82 3.47 19.31
N PHE A 115 7.72 2.87 18.55
CA PHE A 115 8.11 1.47 18.71
C PHE A 115 8.75 1.18 20.07
N GLU A 116 9.50 2.14 20.61
CA GLU A 116 10.12 2.03 21.94
C GLU A 116 9.12 2.24 23.06
N LYS A 117 8.38 3.36 23.03
CA LYS A 117 7.34 3.71 24.01
C LYS A 117 6.31 2.59 24.19
N ASN A 118 5.89 1.97 23.09
CA ASN A 118 4.88 0.92 23.09
C ASN A 118 5.47 -0.49 23.12
N ASN A 119 6.81 -0.63 23.15
CA ASN A 119 7.51 -1.91 23.15
C ASN A 119 7.02 -2.85 22.02
N ILE A 120 6.96 -2.33 20.79
CA ILE A 120 6.43 -3.04 19.63
C ILE A 120 7.33 -4.24 19.30
N ARG A 121 6.77 -5.44 19.45
CA ARG A 121 7.38 -6.76 19.21
C ARG A 121 6.30 -7.77 18.79
N PRO A 122 6.67 -8.93 18.21
CA PRO A 122 5.68 -9.89 17.72
C PRO A 122 4.60 -10.23 18.76
N GLU A 123 4.99 -10.52 20.00
CA GLU A 123 4.07 -10.89 21.09
C GLU A 123 3.16 -9.73 21.51
N PHE A 124 3.66 -8.50 21.43
CA PHE A 124 2.84 -7.31 21.66
C PHE A 124 1.78 -7.19 20.58
N LEU A 125 2.14 -7.31 19.30
CA LEU A 125 1.21 -7.19 18.19
C LEU A 125 0.14 -8.29 18.22
N GLU A 126 0.50 -9.52 18.56
CA GLU A 126 -0.48 -10.61 18.71
C GLU A 126 -1.53 -10.32 19.77
N LYS A 127 -1.14 -9.66 20.87
CA LYS A 127 -2.07 -9.28 21.94
C LYS A 127 -2.86 -8.01 21.59
N ALA A 128 -2.20 -6.99 21.09
CA ALA A 128 -2.79 -5.68 20.80
C ALA A 128 -3.73 -5.71 19.58
N LEU A 129 -3.58 -6.68 18.69
CA LEU A 129 -4.34 -6.80 17.45
C LEU A 129 -5.23 -8.05 17.44
N GLN A 130 -5.61 -8.55 18.63
CA GLN A 130 -6.38 -9.78 18.78
C GLN A 130 -7.84 -9.63 18.33
N THR A 131 -8.42 -8.45 18.53
CA THR A 131 -9.82 -8.17 18.17
C THR A 131 -9.91 -7.00 17.19
N LYS A 132 -11.06 -6.86 16.54
CA LYS A 132 -11.34 -5.72 15.66
C LYS A 132 -11.24 -4.40 16.44
N GLU A 133 -11.76 -4.36 17.67
CA GLU A 133 -11.77 -3.16 18.52
C GLU A 133 -10.36 -2.75 18.93
N THR A 134 -9.57 -3.68 19.47
CA THR A 134 -8.19 -3.43 19.90
C THR A 134 -7.27 -3.08 18.72
N THR A 135 -7.49 -3.70 17.56
CA THR A 135 -6.81 -3.33 16.32
C THR A 135 -7.16 -1.90 15.90
N LYS A 136 -8.43 -1.51 15.99
CA LYS A 136 -8.87 -0.14 15.66
C LYS A 136 -8.22 0.88 16.60
N GLU A 137 -8.23 0.62 17.90
CA GLU A 137 -7.58 1.48 18.91
C GLU A 137 -6.10 1.67 18.58
N PHE A 138 -5.38 0.58 18.28
CA PHE A 138 -3.97 0.67 17.87
C PHE A 138 -3.76 1.50 16.59
N ILE A 139 -4.64 1.37 15.59
CA ILE A 139 -4.60 2.18 14.37
C ILE A 139 -4.84 3.66 14.71
N ASP A 140 -5.88 3.96 15.49
CA ASP A 140 -6.25 5.33 15.88
C ASP A 140 -5.12 6.00 16.69
N ASP A 141 -4.49 5.27 17.60
CA ASP A 141 -3.35 5.74 18.40
C ASP A 141 -2.16 6.10 17.50
N LEU A 142 -1.79 5.22 16.56
CA LEU A 142 -0.65 5.48 15.66
C LEU A 142 -0.92 6.63 14.68
N VAL A 143 -2.16 6.76 14.19
CA VAL A 143 -2.55 7.85 13.27
C VAL A 143 -2.59 9.22 13.98
N SER A 144 -2.91 9.21 15.29
CA SER A 144 -3.02 10.40 16.12
C SER A 144 -1.72 10.77 16.84
N ASP A 145 -0.69 9.91 16.78
CA ASP A 145 0.59 10.18 17.42
C ASP A 145 1.31 11.35 16.72
N GLU A 146 1.48 12.45 17.46
CA GLU A 146 2.09 13.68 16.97
C GLU A 146 3.55 13.49 16.52
N ASP A 147 4.25 12.51 17.08
CA ASP A 147 5.62 12.22 16.68
C ASP A 147 5.68 11.54 15.31
N VAL A 148 4.65 10.76 14.94
CA VAL A 148 4.61 9.98 13.69
C VAL A 148 3.94 10.78 12.56
N SER A 149 4.67 11.76 12.03
CA SER A 149 4.16 12.56 10.91
C SER A 149 3.91 11.73 9.64
N ASN A 150 2.96 12.14 8.79
CA ASN A 150 2.69 11.55 7.46
C ASN A 150 2.30 10.06 7.41
N ILE A 151 1.91 9.46 8.54
CA ILE A 151 1.38 8.11 8.59
C ILE A 151 -0.12 8.21 8.93
N LYS A 152 -0.97 7.98 7.93
CA LYS A 152 -2.44 8.01 8.04
C LYS A 152 -3.02 6.61 7.90
N TYR A 153 -4.34 6.48 8.08
CA TYR A 153 -5.07 5.20 8.05
C TYR A 153 -4.63 4.26 6.94
N THR A 154 -4.55 4.74 5.70
CA THR A 154 -4.12 3.95 4.55
C THR A 154 -2.77 3.28 4.77
N LYS A 155 -1.77 4.02 5.25
CA LYS A 155 -0.42 3.49 5.47
C LYS A 155 -0.38 2.51 6.63
N VAL A 156 -1.02 2.85 7.76
CA VAL A 156 -1.06 1.96 8.93
C VAL A 156 -1.72 0.63 8.58
N ILE A 157 -2.86 0.66 7.91
CA ILE A 157 -3.59 -0.56 7.54
C ILE A 157 -2.79 -1.39 6.53
N ILE A 158 -2.14 -0.77 5.54
CA ILE A 158 -1.26 -1.48 4.60
C ILE A 158 -0.09 -2.14 5.34
N TRP A 159 0.51 -1.45 6.32
CA TRP A 159 1.58 -2.02 7.13
C TRP A 159 1.09 -3.20 7.96
N LEU A 160 -0.03 -3.08 8.65
CA LEU A 160 -0.61 -4.19 9.43
C LEU A 160 -1.00 -5.37 8.53
N HIS A 161 -1.59 -5.13 7.37
CA HIS A 161 -1.85 -6.17 6.36
C HIS A 161 -0.55 -6.86 5.97
N SER A 162 0.52 -6.09 5.72
CA SER A 162 1.83 -6.68 5.36
C SER A 162 2.37 -7.60 6.45
N LEU A 163 1.97 -7.41 7.71
CA LEU A 163 2.34 -8.23 8.87
C LEU A 163 1.37 -9.40 9.15
N GLY A 164 0.32 -9.57 8.35
CA GLY A 164 -0.71 -10.59 8.58
C GLY A 164 -1.69 -10.22 9.69
N TYR A 165 -1.89 -8.92 9.96
CA TYR A 165 -2.86 -8.39 10.92
C TYR A 165 -3.87 -7.47 10.24
N ALA A 166 -4.87 -7.03 11.01
CA ALA A 166 -5.92 -6.09 10.59
C ALA A 166 -6.76 -6.57 9.39
N GLU A 167 -6.99 -7.88 9.28
CA GLU A 167 -7.75 -8.50 8.18
C GLU A 167 -9.20 -7.98 8.05
N ASP A 168 -9.73 -7.35 9.10
CA ASP A 168 -11.06 -6.73 9.16
C ASP A 168 -11.10 -5.28 8.69
N PHE A 169 -9.97 -4.71 8.26
CA PHE A 169 -9.86 -3.32 7.84
C PHE A 169 -9.59 -3.19 6.34
N CYS A 170 -10.11 -2.12 5.75
CA CYS A 170 -9.82 -1.75 4.37
C CYS A 170 -9.09 -0.41 4.40
N PRO A 171 -7.90 -0.26 3.80
CA PRO A 171 -7.22 1.02 3.74
C PRO A 171 -8.06 2.02 2.91
N PRO A 172 -8.31 3.25 3.39
CA PRO A 172 -9.02 4.29 2.64
C PRO A 172 -8.13 4.91 1.55
N SER A 173 -7.55 4.06 0.70
CA SER A 173 -6.71 4.47 -0.43
C SER A 173 -7.54 5.17 -1.51
N TYR A 174 -6.86 5.86 -2.42
CA TYR A 174 -7.49 6.40 -3.63
C TYR A 174 -8.34 5.34 -4.37
N GLN A 175 -7.84 4.11 -4.46
CA GLN A 175 -8.54 2.99 -5.08
C GLN A 175 -9.83 2.67 -4.31
N THR A 176 -9.75 2.54 -3.00
CA THR A 176 -10.91 2.28 -2.13
C THR A 176 -11.96 3.38 -2.24
N LYS A 177 -11.54 4.65 -2.15
CA LYS A 177 -12.44 5.80 -2.27
C LYS A 177 -13.17 5.82 -3.61
N ASN A 178 -12.44 5.64 -4.70
CA ASN A 178 -13.04 5.59 -6.04
C ASN A 178 -14.00 4.42 -6.22
N PHE A 179 -13.64 3.24 -5.70
CA PHE A 179 -14.50 2.07 -5.78
C PHE A 179 -15.81 2.28 -5.01
N VAL A 180 -15.73 2.74 -3.75
CA VAL A 180 -16.92 3.04 -2.93
C VAL A 180 -17.79 4.10 -3.60
N ASN A 181 -17.19 5.15 -4.16
CA ASN A 181 -17.93 6.17 -4.91
C ASN A 181 -18.65 5.61 -6.14
N GLU A 182 -18.03 4.69 -6.86
CA GLU A 182 -18.65 4.02 -8.00
C GLU A 182 -19.84 3.15 -7.58
N ILE A 183 -19.74 2.46 -6.43
CA ILE A 183 -20.80 1.55 -5.95
C ILE A 183 -21.96 2.30 -5.30
N TYR A 184 -21.68 3.36 -4.55
CA TYR A 184 -22.67 4.00 -3.69
C TYR A 184 -22.95 5.49 -3.99
N GLY A 185 -22.15 6.15 -4.84
CA GLY A 185 -22.38 7.55 -5.28
C GLY A 185 -21.95 8.65 -4.29
N TYR A 186 -21.01 8.38 -3.37
CA TYR A 186 -20.67 9.27 -2.24
C TYR A 186 -19.57 10.32 -2.48
N TYR A 187 -19.72 11.15 -3.52
CA TYR A 187 -18.69 12.17 -3.84
C TYR A 187 -18.46 13.23 -2.75
N GLN A 188 -19.36 13.40 -1.79
CA GLN A 188 -19.33 14.47 -0.79
C GLN A 188 -18.37 14.22 0.39
N PHE A 189 -17.88 12.99 0.58
CA PHE A 189 -17.11 12.61 1.76
C PHE A 189 -15.62 12.36 1.49
N TYR A 190 -15.07 12.77 0.33
CA TYR A 190 -13.74 12.31 -0.15
C TYR A 190 -12.60 12.45 0.87
N GLU A 191 -12.66 13.43 1.76
CA GLU A 191 -11.67 13.68 2.82
C GLU A 191 -11.93 12.89 4.12
N ASP A 192 -13.09 12.25 4.28
CA ASP A 192 -13.42 11.43 5.44
C ASP A 192 -12.95 9.98 5.25
N ASP A 193 -11.69 9.74 5.62
CA ASP A 193 -11.08 8.41 5.60
C ASP A 193 -11.90 7.36 6.37
N LYS A 194 -12.48 7.73 7.53
CA LYS A 194 -13.25 6.80 8.37
C LYS A 194 -14.53 6.37 7.66
N HIS A 195 -15.25 7.31 7.05
CA HIS A 195 -16.44 7.01 6.27
C HIS A 195 -16.16 6.01 5.14
N PHE A 196 -15.07 6.21 4.38
CA PHE A 196 -14.70 5.29 3.31
C PHE A 196 -14.28 3.92 3.81
N MET A 197 -13.60 3.85 4.96
CA MET A 197 -13.28 2.57 5.59
C MET A 197 -14.54 1.79 5.96
N GLU A 198 -15.50 2.45 6.62
CA GLU A 198 -16.77 1.84 7.03
C GLU A 198 -17.57 1.34 5.82
N LYS A 199 -17.68 2.15 4.76
CA LYS A 199 -18.37 1.74 3.53
C LYS A 199 -17.68 0.60 2.78
N ALA A 200 -16.35 0.58 2.77
CA ALA A 200 -15.62 -0.55 2.21
C ALA A 200 -15.80 -1.82 3.06
N GLN A 201 -15.91 -1.70 4.38
CA GLN A 201 -16.22 -2.82 5.28
C GLN A 201 -17.66 -3.34 5.06
N GLU A 202 -18.66 -2.46 4.94
CA GLU A 202 -20.03 -2.85 4.58
C GLU A 202 -20.07 -3.64 3.27
N PHE A 203 -19.36 -3.15 2.24
CA PHE A 203 -19.23 -3.86 0.97
C PHE A 203 -18.55 -5.21 1.13
N ALA A 204 -17.49 -5.30 1.95
CA ALA A 204 -16.80 -6.56 2.21
C ALA A 204 -17.74 -7.58 2.88
N GLU A 205 -18.60 -7.16 3.82
CA GLU A 205 -19.62 -8.03 4.42
C GLU A 205 -20.64 -8.54 3.39
N GLU A 206 -21.01 -7.73 2.39
CA GLU A 206 -21.84 -8.22 1.27
C GLU A 206 -21.14 -9.30 0.44
N VAL A 207 -19.84 -9.14 0.19
CA VAL A 207 -19.02 -10.14 -0.54
C VAL A 207 -18.85 -11.42 0.29
N LYS A 208 -18.62 -11.30 1.61
CA LYS A 208 -18.50 -12.43 2.53
C LYS A 208 -19.72 -13.34 2.56
N LYS A 209 -20.93 -12.80 2.32
CA LYS A 209 -22.15 -13.61 2.15
C LYS A 209 -22.06 -14.58 0.97
N LYS A 210 -21.25 -14.28 -0.05
CA LYS A 210 -20.99 -15.15 -1.22
C LYS A 210 -19.72 -16.00 -1.04
N ILE A 211 -18.69 -15.45 -0.39
CA ILE A 211 -17.42 -16.14 -0.13
C ILE A 211 -17.16 -16.12 1.38
N LYS A 212 -17.68 -17.14 2.09
CA LYS A 212 -17.65 -17.18 3.57
C LYS A 212 -16.27 -17.05 4.20
N LYS A 213 -15.21 -17.42 3.49
CA LYS A 213 -13.82 -17.36 3.99
C LYS A 213 -13.07 -16.08 3.62
N ALA A 214 -13.69 -15.16 2.88
CA ALA A 214 -13.02 -13.91 2.48
C ALA A 214 -12.87 -12.98 3.69
N THR A 215 -11.71 -12.33 3.80
CA THR A 215 -11.47 -11.26 4.78
C THR A 215 -11.75 -9.88 4.16
N VAL A 216 -11.83 -8.83 4.97
CA VAL A 216 -11.92 -7.45 4.43
C VAL A 216 -10.64 -7.10 3.67
N ARG A 217 -9.49 -7.59 4.14
CA ARG A 217 -8.20 -7.47 3.46
C ARG A 217 -8.19 -8.09 2.06
N ASP A 218 -8.80 -9.26 1.87
CA ASP A 218 -8.90 -9.90 0.55
C ASP A 218 -9.77 -9.07 -0.41
N VAL A 219 -10.86 -8.50 0.11
CA VAL A 219 -11.72 -7.57 -0.63
C VAL A 219 -10.97 -6.29 -0.98
N ALA A 220 -10.21 -5.72 -0.04
CA ALA A 220 -9.38 -4.54 -0.28
C ALA A 220 -8.34 -4.77 -1.39
N ALA A 221 -7.67 -5.93 -1.40
CA ALA A 221 -6.75 -6.30 -2.46
C ALA A 221 -7.46 -6.43 -3.82
N ALA A 222 -8.67 -6.99 -3.84
CA ALA A 222 -9.47 -7.09 -5.06
C ALA A 222 -9.94 -5.70 -5.56
N ILE A 223 -10.32 -4.80 -4.65
CA ILE A 223 -10.64 -3.40 -4.97
C ILE A 223 -9.44 -2.71 -5.61
N PHE A 224 -8.25 -2.85 -5.01
CA PHE A 224 -7.01 -2.29 -5.53
C PHE A 224 -6.75 -2.76 -6.97
N LEU A 225 -6.83 -4.07 -7.23
CA LEU A 225 -6.66 -4.62 -8.57
C LEU A 225 -7.74 -4.10 -9.54
N TYR A 226 -9.00 -4.15 -9.13
CA TYR A 226 -10.14 -3.69 -9.95
C TYR A 226 -9.93 -2.25 -10.44
N VAL A 227 -9.64 -1.33 -9.52
CA VAL A 227 -9.50 0.09 -9.86
C VAL A 227 -8.25 0.36 -10.70
N ASN A 228 -7.12 -0.32 -10.42
CA ASN A 228 -5.91 -0.15 -11.22
C ASN A 228 -6.11 -0.60 -12.67
N PHE A 229 -6.67 -1.79 -12.90
CA PHE A 229 -6.97 -2.28 -14.26
C PHE A 229 -8.02 -1.41 -14.97
N LYS A 230 -9.05 -0.94 -14.26
CA LYS A 230 -10.03 -0.01 -14.83
C LYS A 230 -9.39 1.30 -15.29
N ASN A 231 -8.38 1.76 -14.56
CA ASN A 231 -7.66 3.00 -14.86
C ASN A 231 -6.61 2.86 -15.95
N MET A 232 -6.23 1.63 -16.33
CA MET A 232 -5.41 1.38 -17.52
C MET A 232 -6.19 1.60 -18.83
N LEU A 233 -7.53 1.55 -18.79
CA LEU A 233 -8.35 1.78 -19.97
C LEU A 233 -8.55 3.29 -20.21
N PRO A 234 -8.59 3.72 -21.49
CA PRO A 234 -8.77 5.13 -21.83
C PRO A 234 -10.03 5.73 -21.20
N PRO A 235 -9.99 6.98 -20.70
CA PRO A 235 -11.16 7.64 -20.14
C PRO A 235 -12.33 7.68 -21.13
N ARG A 236 -13.56 7.45 -20.64
CA ARG A 236 -14.81 7.48 -21.41
C ARG A 236 -14.92 6.48 -22.58
N SER A 237 -13.94 5.60 -22.75
CA SER A 237 -13.95 4.56 -23.79
C SER A 237 -15.08 3.54 -23.59
N PRO A 238 -15.60 2.93 -24.67
CA PRO A 238 -16.57 1.84 -24.58
C PRO A 238 -16.08 0.67 -23.72
N GLU A 239 -14.78 0.35 -23.80
CA GLU A 239 -14.12 -0.72 -23.03
C GLU A 239 -14.21 -0.43 -21.53
N LYS A 240 -13.91 0.82 -21.13
CA LYS A 240 -14.01 1.23 -19.72
C LYS A 240 -15.45 1.22 -19.20
N LYS A 241 -16.43 1.51 -20.04
CA LYS A 241 -17.87 1.43 -19.69
C LYS A 241 -18.34 -0.01 -19.51
N LYS A 242 -17.81 -0.94 -20.30
CA LYS A 242 -18.12 -2.38 -20.23
C LYS A 242 -17.21 -3.14 -19.24
N PHE A 243 -16.30 -2.44 -18.57
CA PHE A 243 -15.32 -3.04 -17.68
C PHE A 243 -15.99 -3.81 -16.53
N SER A 244 -15.44 -4.97 -16.19
CA SER A 244 -15.90 -5.79 -15.09
C SER A 244 -14.74 -6.60 -14.50
N ALA A 245 -14.88 -7.07 -13.26
CA ALA A 245 -13.87 -7.91 -12.64
C ALA A 245 -13.69 -9.26 -13.36
N ASP A 246 -14.73 -9.78 -14.00
CA ASP A 246 -14.66 -10.97 -14.85
C ASP A 246 -13.63 -10.80 -16.00
N LEU A 247 -13.46 -9.59 -16.55
CA LEU A 247 -12.44 -9.33 -17.58
C LEU A 247 -11.02 -9.45 -17.02
N ILE A 248 -10.80 -8.99 -15.78
CA ILE A 248 -9.50 -9.14 -15.11
C ILE A 248 -9.21 -10.63 -14.89
N VAL A 249 -10.17 -11.38 -14.35
CA VAL A 249 -9.99 -12.83 -14.10
C VAL A 249 -9.65 -13.57 -15.40
N LYS A 250 -10.36 -13.28 -16.50
CA LYS A 250 -10.08 -13.86 -17.82
C LYS A 250 -8.69 -13.47 -18.31
N PHE A 251 -8.32 -12.20 -18.19
CA PHE A 251 -7.02 -11.69 -18.59
C PHE A 251 -5.87 -12.39 -17.86
N LEU A 252 -5.92 -12.40 -16.52
CA LEU A 252 -4.90 -13.03 -15.69
C LEU A 252 -4.77 -14.52 -15.99
N THR A 253 -5.89 -15.21 -16.21
CA THR A 253 -5.91 -16.63 -16.59
C THR A 253 -5.29 -16.85 -17.97
N ALA A 254 -5.71 -16.08 -18.98
CA ALA A 254 -5.22 -16.21 -20.35
C ALA A 254 -3.72 -15.91 -20.48
N LYS A 255 -3.23 -14.93 -19.73
CA LYS A 255 -1.81 -14.54 -19.70
C LYS A 255 -0.99 -15.31 -18.66
N LYS A 256 -1.60 -16.22 -17.91
CA LYS A 256 -0.97 -16.98 -16.81
C LYS A 256 -0.24 -16.07 -15.81
N LEU A 257 -0.82 -14.90 -15.52
CA LEU A 257 -0.24 -13.93 -14.60
C LEU A 257 -0.67 -14.24 -13.16
N THR A 258 0.30 -14.32 -12.25
CA THR A 258 0.06 -14.40 -10.81
C THR A 258 -0.18 -13.00 -10.23
N LEU A 259 -0.83 -12.91 -9.07
CA LEU A 259 -1.05 -11.62 -8.41
C LEU A 259 0.27 -10.98 -7.98
N LYS A 260 1.22 -11.78 -7.49
CA LYS A 260 2.61 -11.33 -7.28
C LYS A 260 3.21 -10.65 -8.52
N ALA A 261 3.16 -11.29 -9.69
CA ALA A 261 3.72 -10.71 -10.92
C ALA A 261 2.98 -9.44 -11.36
N VAL A 262 1.66 -9.36 -11.12
CA VAL A 262 0.88 -8.13 -11.37
C VAL A 262 1.29 -7.03 -10.40
N SER A 263 1.47 -7.33 -9.11
CA SER A 263 1.91 -6.35 -8.11
C SER A 263 3.28 -5.78 -8.47
N GLU A 264 4.22 -6.64 -8.85
CA GLU A 264 5.55 -6.22 -9.33
C GLU A 264 5.46 -5.29 -10.54
N LYS A 265 4.59 -5.60 -11.51
CA LYS A 265 4.37 -4.73 -12.69
C LYS A 265 3.67 -3.43 -12.35
N LEU A 266 2.68 -3.44 -11.46
CA LEU A 266 1.99 -2.22 -11.01
C LEU A 266 2.92 -1.30 -10.21
N GLY A 267 3.92 -1.88 -9.57
CA GLY A 267 4.96 -1.18 -8.84
C GLY A 267 5.99 -0.51 -9.72
N ASP A 268 6.03 -0.71 -11.03
CA ASP A 268 7.05 -0.14 -11.94
C ASP A 268 6.38 0.63 -13.10
N PHE A 269 6.87 1.82 -13.45
CA PHE A 269 6.20 2.68 -14.42
C PHE A 269 6.13 2.05 -15.81
N GLU A 270 7.28 1.63 -16.36
CA GLU A 270 7.33 1.03 -17.69
C GLU A 270 6.57 -0.30 -17.74
N ALA A 271 6.72 -1.14 -16.72
CA ALA A 271 6.06 -2.43 -16.66
C ALA A 271 4.55 -2.27 -16.51
N ARG A 272 4.09 -1.21 -15.83
CA ARG A 272 2.68 -0.83 -15.75
C ARG A 272 2.15 -0.35 -17.09
N GLU A 273 2.90 0.46 -17.84
CA GLU A 273 2.53 0.87 -19.20
C GLU A 273 2.42 -0.33 -20.13
N LYS A 274 3.45 -1.19 -20.16
CA LYS A 274 3.43 -2.46 -20.91
C LYS A 274 2.25 -3.35 -20.49
N LEU A 275 1.94 -3.43 -19.20
CA LEU A 275 0.78 -4.17 -18.70
C LEU A 275 -0.54 -3.55 -19.17
N ALA A 276 -0.63 -2.21 -19.21
CA ALA A 276 -1.80 -1.48 -19.69
C ALA A 276 -2.03 -1.74 -21.18
N GLU A 277 -0.98 -1.70 -22.01
CA GLU A 277 -1.04 -2.02 -23.44
C GLU A 277 -1.55 -3.45 -23.67
N ILE A 278 -0.91 -4.43 -23.03
CA ILE A 278 -1.28 -5.85 -23.17
C ILE A 278 -2.71 -6.09 -22.68
N PHE A 279 -3.14 -5.40 -21.61
CA PHE A 279 -4.50 -5.49 -21.11
C PHE A 279 -5.51 -4.85 -22.06
N TYR A 280 -5.21 -3.68 -22.61
CA TYR A 280 -6.05 -2.98 -23.57
C TYR A 280 -6.26 -3.80 -24.84
N GLU A 281 -5.20 -4.38 -25.42
CA GLU A 281 -5.30 -5.28 -26.56
C GLU A 281 -6.17 -6.52 -26.25
N PHE A 282 -6.04 -7.07 -25.05
CA PHE A 282 -6.85 -8.21 -24.63
C PHE A 282 -8.33 -7.83 -24.55
N VAL A 283 -8.65 -6.69 -23.94
CA VAL A 283 -10.04 -6.23 -23.82
C VAL A 283 -10.63 -6.00 -25.21
N HIS A 284 -9.90 -5.41 -26.14
CA HIS A 284 -10.34 -5.23 -27.54
C HIS A 284 -10.64 -6.53 -28.28
N LYS A 285 -9.86 -7.58 -28.04
CA LYS A 285 -10.06 -8.89 -28.69
C LYS A 285 -11.24 -9.69 -28.12
N VAL A 286 -11.70 -9.34 -26.91
CA VAL A 286 -12.69 -10.11 -26.14
C VAL A 286 -14.01 -9.34 -25.96
N SER A 287 -14.06 -8.05 -26.32
CA SER A 287 -15.24 -7.17 -26.26
C SER A 287 -16.03 -7.16 -27.55
#